data_AF-A0A6L7G3C9-F1
#
_entry.id   AF-A0A6L7G3C9-F1
#
_cell.length_a   1.000
_cell.length_b   1.000
_cell.length_c   1.000
_cell.angle_alpha   90.00
_cell.angle_beta   90.00
_cell.angle_gamma   90.00
#
_symmetry.space_group_name_H-M   'P 1'
#
loop_
_entity.id
_entity.type
_entity.pdbx_description
1 polymer ?
#
loop_
_entity_poly.entity_id
_entity_poly.type
_entity_poly.pdbx_seq_one_letter_code
_entity_poly.pdbx_strand_id
1 'polypeptide(L)'
;MSARVLPGILLLGLAACGGGGGGGGSTGNAPSEGTEIDTPGIESYVTDDTGYTRARITTGTGTDDATVLNAFDTGDSPAGYKRLITLTEQKYLDNMNIEVIAQMSSEEDDATVVRILRLTADQGPFDNVDDNGDLIASGKYYFRGSAQVYASVDGGDLQVGVGDLENLVVDFDSETVTIDLRTPYDPDNGSDIETELTAEVPLNVLTGTFGGDVTLSSRSASTGETTTASGELRGNINGDEDGLSRLVENMTTSGIFSVSGDSLDATGIFWGSQLNYDD
;
A
#
# COMPACT_ATOMS: atom_id res chain seq x y z
N MET A 1 -56.12 -7.76 47.68
CA MET A 1 -56.15 -8.33 49.04
C MET A 1 -55.49 -9.71 48.94
N SER A 2 -54.23 -9.83 49.38
CA SER A 2 -53.83 -10.49 50.65
C SER A 2 -54.21 -11.98 50.67
N ALA A 3 -53.37 -12.99 50.91
CA ALA A 3 -51.96 -13.12 51.26
C ALA A 3 -51.54 -14.59 51.00
N ARG A 4 -50.23 -14.83 50.94
CA ARG A 4 -49.53 -16.13 50.85
C ARG A 4 -49.82 -17.07 52.03
N VAL A 5 -49.68 -18.40 51.84
CA VAL A 5 -48.97 -19.36 52.74
C VAL A 5 -48.51 -20.62 51.94
N LEU A 6 -47.20 -20.92 51.96
CA LEU A 6 -46.48 -22.19 51.67
C LEU A 6 -46.61 -23.16 52.87
N PRO A 7 -46.40 -24.51 52.83
CA PRO A 7 -45.20 -25.23 52.30
C PRO A 7 -45.57 -26.63 51.70
N GLY A 8 -44.73 -27.52 51.18
CA GLY A 8 -43.30 -27.73 51.05
C GLY A 8 -43.10 -29.23 50.70
N ILE A 9 -41.86 -29.62 50.41
CA ILE A 9 -41.30 -30.99 50.48
C ILE A 9 -41.00 -31.73 49.15
N LEU A 10 -39.69 -32.04 49.07
CA LEU A 10 -38.94 -33.14 48.43
C LEU A 10 -38.31 -32.95 47.04
N LEU A 11 -36.99 -32.82 47.11
CA LEU A 11 -35.98 -33.08 46.08
C LEU A 11 -36.08 -34.52 45.55
N LEU A 12 -35.93 -34.67 44.23
CA LEU A 12 -35.31 -35.84 43.60
C LEU A 12 -34.36 -35.31 42.51
N GLY A 13 -33.06 -35.36 42.82
CA GLY A 13 -32.01 -35.12 41.84
C GLY A 13 -31.94 -36.29 40.87
N LEU A 14 -32.01 -35.99 39.57
CA LEU A 14 -31.51 -36.88 38.53
C LEU A 14 -30.16 -36.35 38.09
N ALA A 15 -29.11 -37.07 38.49
CA ALA A 15 -27.82 -37.04 37.84
C ALA A 15 -27.84 -38.06 36.68
N ALA A 16 -27.63 -37.55 35.47
CA ALA A 16 -27.06 -38.23 34.31
C ALA A 16 -26.27 -37.10 33.60
N CYS A 17 -24.94 -37.04 33.59
CA CYS A 17 -23.95 -37.98 33.03
C CYS A 17 -24.27 -38.33 31.58
N GLY A 18 -23.64 -37.63 30.64
CA GLY A 18 -23.67 -37.98 29.22
C GLY A 18 -23.15 -36.88 28.29
N GLY A 19 -21.85 -36.92 27.99
CA GLY A 19 -21.21 -36.29 26.82
C GLY A 19 -20.98 -34.78 26.94
N GLY A 20 -19.76 -34.25 27.12
CA GLY A 20 -18.54 -34.71 26.46
C GLY A 20 -18.55 -34.19 25.03
N GLY A 21 -18.23 -32.91 24.86
CA GLY A 21 -18.23 -32.21 23.59
C GLY A 21 -17.82 -30.75 23.77
N GLY A 22 -16.80 -30.52 24.62
CA GLY A 22 -16.01 -29.29 24.51
C GLY A 22 -15.24 -29.39 23.19
N GLY A 23 -15.88 -28.98 22.10
CA GLY A 23 -15.17 -28.59 20.90
C GLY A 23 -14.49 -27.28 21.27
N GLY A 24 -13.19 -27.35 21.56
CA GLY A 24 -12.37 -26.18 21.77
C GLY A 24 -12.58 -25.24 20.59
N GLY A 25 -13.06 -24.03 20.87
CA GLY A 25 -12.82 -22.94 19.92
C GLY A 25 -11.30 -22.88 19.77
N SER A 26 -10.81 -22.92 18.54
CA SER A 26 -9.39 -22.69 18.34
C SER A 26 -9.09 -21.32 18.95
N THR A 27 -8.26 -21.34 19.99
CA THR A 27 -7.82 -20.13 20.68
C THR A 27 -6.64 -19.57 19.91
N GLY A 28 -6.82 -19.38 18.61
CA GLY A 28 -5.80 -18.86 17.73
C GLY A 28 -5.23 -17.56 18.30
N ASN A 29 -3.95 -17.31 18.04
CA ASN A 29 -3.24 -16.15 18.55
C ASN A 29 -3.48 -14.88 17.71
N ALA A 30 -4.18 -14.96 16.58
CA ALA A 30 -4.48 -13.79 15.76
C ALA A 30 -5.35 -12.80 16.54
N PRO A 31 -5.03 -11.49 16.48
CA PRO A 31 -5.87 -10.48 17.10
C PRO A 31 -7.26 -10.46 16.44
N SER A 32 -8.29 -10.11 17.21
CA SER A 32 -9.66 -10.05 16.69
C SER A 32 -9.86 -8.94 15.66
N GLU A 33 -9.03 -7.89 15.74
CA GLU A 33 -8.97 -6.76 14.82
C GLU A 33 -7.50 -6.36 14.65
N GLY A 34 -7.11 -6.00 13.43
CA GLY A 34 -5.76 -5.53 13.15
C GLY A 34 -5.60 -4.03 13.42
N THR A 35 -4.36 -3.55 13.38
CA THR A 35 -4.05 -2.13 13.52
C THR A 35 -4.75 -1.28 12.45
N GLU A 36 -5.48 -0.25 12.86
CA GLU A 36 -6.14 0.67 11.92
C GLU A 36 -5.08 1.50 11.18
N ILE A 37 -5.17 1.53 9.85
CA ILE A 37 -4.28 2.31 8.98
C ILE A 37 -5.10 3.42 8.32
N ASP A 38 -5.01 4.61 8.90
CA ASP A 38 -5.58 5.84 8.36
C ASP A 38 -4.50 6.65 7.63
N THR A 39 -4.79 7.04 6.39
CA THR A 39 -3.87 7.75 5.50
C THR A 39 -4.68 8.80 4.73
N PRO A 40 -4.99 9.95 5.34
CA PRO A 40 -5.85 10.97 4.75
C PRO A 40 -5.40 11.41 3.35
N GLY A 41 -6.35 11.57 2.44
CA GLY A 41 -6.07 11.96 1.05
C GLY A 41 -5.65 10.81 0.14
N ILE A 42 -5.48 9.59 0.67
CA ILE A 42 -5.28 8.37 -0.11
C ILE A 42 -6.54 7.50 -0.01
N GLU A 43 -7.23 7.30 -1.14
CA GLU A 43 -8.38 6.40 -1.20
C GLU A 43 -7.91 4.95 -1.07
N SER A 44 -8.65 4.13 -0.32
CA SER A 44 -8.40 2.70 -0.25
C SER A 44 -9.66 1.87 -0.10
N TYR A 45 -9.73 0.79 -0.87
CA TYR A 45 -10.83 -0.17 -0.88
C TYR A 45 -10.38 -1.46 -1.57
N VAL A 46 -11.13 -2.54 -1.34
CA VAL A 46 -10.97 -3.79 -2.09
C VAL A 46 -11.80 -3.70 -3.37
N THR A 47 -11.20 -4.03 -4.51
CA THR A 47 -11.87 -4.00 -5.81
C THR A 47 -12.84 -5.17 -5.96
N ASP A 48 -14.03 -4.92 -6.51
CA ASP A 48 -15.07 -5.95 -6.66
C ASP A 48 -14.73 -7.01 -7.73
N ASP A 49 -13.95 -6.64 -8.74
CA ASP A 49 -13.64 -7.46 -9.91
C ASP A 49 -12.43 -8.38 -9.71
N THR A 50 -11.39 -7.91 -9.01
CA THR A 50 -10.17 -8.70 -8.77
C THR A 50 -9.96 -9.08 -7.31
N GLY A 51 -10.64 -8.43 -6.36
CA GLY A 51 -10.41 -8.62 -4.93
C GLY A 51 -9.09 -8.00 -4.45
N TYR A 52 -8.51 -7.07 -5.22
CA TYR A 52 -7.23 -6.45 -4.87
C TYR A 52 -7.46 -5.28 -3.93
N THR A 53 -6.54 -5.10 -2.99
CA THR A 53 -6.53 -3.90 -2.16
C THR A 53 -5.93 -2.76 -2.97
N ARG A 54 -6.77 -1.78 -3.30
CA ARG A 54 -6.39 -0.57 -4.04
C ARG A 54 -5.95 0.53 -3.07
N ALA A 55 -4.89 1.22 -3.44
CA ALA A 55 -4.57 2.57 -2.99
C ALA A 55 -4.61 3.53 -4.18
N ARG A 56 -5.26 4.68 -4.04
CA ARG A 56 -5.40 5.65 -5.13
C ARG A 56 -5.28 7.10 -4.66
N ILE A 57 -4.55 7.89 -5.43
CA ILE A 57 -4.55 9.36 -5.36
C ILE A 57 -5.11 9.88 -6.67
N THR A 58 -6.13 10.73 -6.60
CA THR A 58 -6.69 11.43 -7.77
C THR A 58 -6.53 12.93 -7.57
N THR A 59 -5.62 13.53 -8.35
CA THR A 59 -5.34 14.98 -8.34
C THR A 59 -6.16 15.72 -9.41
N GLY A 60 -6.54 15.03 -10.49
CA GLY A 60 -7.40 15.57 -11.53
C GLY A 60 -8.87 15.61 -11.09
N THR A 61 -9.34 16.76 -10.62
CA THR A 61 -10.69 16.92 -10.03
C THR A 61 -11.66 17.73 -10.90
N GLY A 62 -11.19 18.27 -12.04
CA GLY A 62 -12.05 19.00 -12.98
C GLY A 62 -12.97 18.09 -13.79
N THR A 63 -14.06 18.63 -14.35
CA THR A 63 -14.98 17.88 -15.23
C THR A 63 -14.27 17.30 -16.47
N ASP A 64 -13.32 18.05 -17.02
CA ASP A 64 -12.52 17.60 -18.17
C ASP A 64 -11.58 16.46 -17.76
N ASP A 65 -10.95 16.56 -16.57
CA ASP A 65 -10.11 15.50 -16.00
C ASP A 65 -10.91 14.21 -15.76
N ALA A 66 -12.13 14.32 -15.22
CA ALA A 66 -13.01 13.18 -15.03
C ALA A 66 -13.37 12.49 -16.36
N THR A 67 -13.54 13.27 -17.43
CA THR A 67 -13.78 12.72 -18.78
C THR A 67 -12.55 11.96 -19.29
N VAL A 68 -11.36 12.51 -19.09
CA VAL A 68 -10.08 11.86 -19.45
C VAL A 68 -9.87 10.57 -18.66
N LEU A 69 -10.05 10.62 -17.34
CA LEU A 69 -9.89 9.45 -16.46
C LEU A 69 -10.90 8.35 -16.82
N ASN A 70 -12.16 8.71 -17.10
CA ASN A 70 -13.16 7.74 -17.54
C ASN A 70 -12.81 7.11 -18.90
N ALA A 71 -12.21 7.87 -19.83
CA ALA A 71 -11.75 7.32 -21.10
C ALA A 71 -10.64 6.28 -20.89
N PHE A 72 -9.72 6.52 -19.96
CA PHE A 72 -8.74 5.51 -19.56
C PHE A 72 -9.42 4.28 -18.93
N ASP A 73 -10.41 4.45 -18.06
CA ASP A 73 -11.13 3.33 -17.45
C ASP A 73 -11.88 2.46 -18.49
N THR A 74 -12.24 3.02 -19.65
CA THR A 74 -12.84 2.28 -20.77
C THR A 74 -11.82 1.75 -21.79
N GLY A 75 -10.53 1.92 -21.54
CA GLY A 75 -9.44 1.42 -22.39
C GLY A 75 -8.98 2.37 -23.51
N ASP A 76 -9.52 3.59 -23.57
CA ASP A 76 -9.09 4.61 -24.51
C ASP A 76 -7.84 5.36 -23.99
N SER A 77 -7.17 6.09 -24.88
CA SER A 77 -6.03 6.96 -24.57
C SER A 77 -6.25 8.33 -25.21
N PRO A 78 -6.77 9.31 -24.45
CA PRO A 78 -7.04 10.66 -24.97
C PRO A 78 -5.77 11.41 -25.42
N ALA A 79 -5.90 12.21 -26.48
CA ALA A 79 -4.82 13.04 -27.00
C ALA A 79 -4.27 14.00 -25.92
N GLY A 80 -2.95 14.11 -25.82
CA GLY A 80 -2.26 14.91 -24.79
C GLY A 80 -2.18 14.26 -23.40
N TYR A 81 -2.64 13.01 -23.25
CA TYR A 81 -2.55 12.26 -22.00
C TYR A 81 -1.95 10.88 -22.25
N LYS A 82 -1.22 10.34 -21.26
CA LYS A 82 -0.60 9.01 -21.36
C LYS A 82 -0.73 8.26 -20.03
N ARG A 83 -0.77 6.94 -20.12
CA ARG A 83 -0.37 6.08 -18.98
C ARG A 83 1.15 6.02 -18.99
N LEU A 84 1.79 6.59 -17.97
CA LEU A 84 3.24 6.56 -17.81
C LEU A 84 3.72 5.20 -17.33
N ILE A 85 2.91 4.60 -16.46
CA ILE A 85 3.08 3.25 -15.96
C ILE A 85 1.79 2.49 -16.25
N THR A 86 1.93 1.32 -16.84
CA THR A 86 0.89 0.29 -16.90
C THR A 86 1.60 -1.02 -16.69
N LEU A 87 1.75 -1.38 -15.43
CA LEU A 87 2.45 -2.59 -15.04
C LEU A 87 1.44 -3.59 -14.48
N THR A 88 1.18 -4.60 -15.29
CA THR A 88 0.68 -5.91 -14.84
C THR A 88 1.85 -6.85 -15.04
N GLU A 89 2.75 -6.93 -14.06
CA GLU A 89 4.00 -7.66 -14.24
C GLU A 89 3.80 -9.16 -14.02
N GLN A 90 4.00 -9.92 -15.09
CA GLN A 90 4.12 -11.39 -15.04
C GLN A 90 5.25 -11.84 -14.08
N LYS A 91 6.28 -10.99 -13.89
CA LYS A 91 7.35 -11.17 -12.90
C LYS A 91 6.83 -11.21 -11.45
N TYR A 92 5.72 -10.52 -11.18
CA TYR A 92 5.06 -10.47 -9.87
C TYR A 92 3.81 -11.34 -9.81
N LEU A 93 3.73 -12.37 -10.68
CA LEU A 93 2.65 -13.37 -10.70
C LEU A 93 1.25 -12.76 -10.83
N ASP A 94 1.15 -11.63 -11.52
CA ASP A 94 -0.08 -10.86 -11.67
C ASP A 94 -0.69 -10.34 -10.34
N ASN A 95 0.07 -10.37 -9.23
CA ASN A 95 -0.37 -9.91 -7.90
C ASN A 95 -0.42 -8.39 -7.75
N MET A 96 -0.07 -7.61 -8.78
CA MET A 96 -0.06 -6.15 -8.70
C MET A 96 -0.53 -5.51 -9.99
N ASN A 97 -1.20 -4.37 -9.85
CA ASN A 97 -1.49 -3.46 -10.95
C ASN A 97 -1.09 -2.03 -10.58
N ILE A 98 -0.11 -1.49 -11.29
CA ILE A 98 0.42 -0.14 -11.07
C ILE A 98 0.06 0.72 -12.28
N GLU A 99 -0.65 1.82 -12.04
CA GLU A 99 -1.04 2.79 -13.06
C GLU A 99 -0.70 4.22 -12.64
N VAL A 100 -0.07 4.95 -13.55
CA VAL A 100 0.08 6.40 -13.45
C VAL A 100 -0.49 7.04 -14.71
N ILE A 101 -1.50 7.89 -14.55
CA ILE A 101 -2.09 8.67 -15.64
C ILE A 101 -1.63 10.11 -15.53
N ALA A 102 -1.10 10.63 -16.63
CA ALA A 102 -0.58 11.98 -16.69
C ALA A 102 -0.99 12.75 -17.94
N GLN A 103 -0.96 14.07 -17.82
CA GLN A 103 -1.03 15.02 -18.91
C GLN A 103 0.39 15.29 -19.43
N MET A 104 0.53 15.27 -20.75
CA MET A 104 1.78 15.50 -21.46
C MET A 104 1.82 16.91 -22.05
N SER A 105 3.01 17.47 -22.26
CA SER A 105 3.18 18.80 -22.86
C SER A 105 2.85 18.82 -24.35
N SER A 106 2.99 17.68 -25.04
CA SER A 106 2.60 17.48 -26.43
C SER A 106 2.24 16.00 -26.69
N GLU A 107 1.82 15.69 -27.92
CA GLU A 107 1.61 14.31 -28.38
C GLU A 107 2.90 13.68 -28.95
N GLU A 108 3.99 14.44 -29.02
CA GLU A 108 5.26 14.02 -29.62
C GLU A 108 6.05 13.10 -28.67
N ASP A 109 7.10 12.46 -29.19
CA ASP A 109 7.90 11.49 -28.44
C ASP A 109 8.81 12.15 -27.39
N ASP A 110 9.12 13.45 -27.54
CA ASP A 110 9.89 14.26 -26.60
C ASP A 110 9.00 14.99 -25.56
N ALA A 111 7.71 14.65 -25.51
CA ALA A 111 6.77 15.24 -24.58
C ALA A 111 7.15 14.94 -23.12
N THR A 112 7.11 15.99 -22.30
CA THR A 112 7.34 15.95 -20.86
C THR A 112 6.04 15.81 -20.07
N VAL A 113 6.14 15.30 -18.85
CA VAL A 113 5.00 15.20 -17.93
C VAL A 113 4.70 16.59 -17.37
N VAL A 114 3.48 17.09 -17.58
CA VAL A 114 3.06 18.41 -17.09
C VAL A 114 2.36 18.29 -15.74
N ARG A 115 1.52 17.26 -15.59
CA ARG A 115 0.67 17.08 -14.41
C ARG A 115 0.26 15.61 -14.30
N ILE A 116 0.31 15.08 -13.08
CA ILE A 116 -0.29 13.78 -12.77
C ILE A 116 -1.79 13.97 -12.52
N LEU A 117 -2.63 13.06 -13.04
CA LEU A 117 -4.08 13.04 -12.78
C LEU A 117 -4.47 11.96 -11.77
N ARG A 118 -3.82 10.79 -11.84
CA ARG A 118 -4.12 9.63 -11.00
C ARG A 118 -2.91 8.73 -10.82
N LEU A 119 -2.70 8.27 -9.59
CA LEU A 119 -1.82 7.15 -9.25
C LEU A 119 -2.69 6.05 -8.65
N THR A 120 -2.49 4.81 -9.10
CA THR A 120 -3.16 3.63 -8.57
C THR A 120 -2.12 2.55 -8.31
N ALA A 121 -2.13 1.99 -7.09
CA ALA A 121 -1.39 0.80 -6.72
C ALA A 121 -2.37 -0.23 -6.18
N ASP A 122 -2.62 -1.28 -6.97
CA ASP A 122 -3.42 -2.42 -6.55
C ASP A 122 -2.50 -3.56 -6.15
N GLN A 123 -2.82 -4.17 -5.02
CA GLN A 123 -2.11 -5.32 -4.47
C GLN A 123 -3.04 -6.50 -4.31
N GLY A 124 -2.56 -7.68 -4.68
CA GLY A 124 -3.25 -8.95 -4.47
C GLY A 124 -3.53 -9.21 -2.98
N PRO A 125 -4.43 -10.15 -2.66
CA PRO A 125 -4.82 -10.43 -1.29
C PRO A 125 -3.65 -10.83 -0.37
N PHE A 126 -3.82 -10.55 0.92
CA PHE A 126 -2.93 -11.00 1.98
C PHE A 126 -3.71 -11.90 2.93
N ASP A 127 -3.20 -13.12 3.16
CA ASP A 127 -3.76 -14.09 4.08
C ASP A 127 -2.68 -14.54 5.06
N ASN A 128 -2.85 -14.14 6.32
CA ASN A 128 -1.88 -14.37 7.39
C ASN A 128 -2.48 -15.12 8.57
N VAL A 129 -3.62 -15.76 8.39
CA VAL A 129 -4.30 -16.48 9.47
C VAL A 129 -4.58 -17.90 9.02
N ASP A 130 -4.04 -18.87 9.74
CA ASP A 130 -4.27 -20.28 9.43
C ASP A 130 -5.70 -20.73 9.78
N ASP A 131 -6.05 -21.98 9.42
CA ASP A 131 -7.34 -22.58 9.75
C ASP A 131 -7.63 -22.66 11.26
N ASN A 132 -6.61 -22.53 12.12
CA ASN A 132 -6.73 -22.52 13.58
C ASN A 132 -6.89 -21.10 14.14
N GLY A 133 -6.82 -20.06 13.30
CA GLY A 133 -6.86 -18.67 13.74
C GLY A 133 -5.51 -18.16 14.28
N ASP A 134 -4.41 -18.84 13.98
CA ASP A 134 -3.06 -18.44 14.36
C ASP A 134 -2.40 -17.60 13.24
N LEU A 135 -1.61 -16.60 13.61
CA LEU A 135 -0.78 -15.84 12.68
C LEU A 135 0.29 -16.75 12.06
N ILE A 136 0.40 -16.68 10.74
CA ILE A 136 1.36 -17.49 9.96
C ILE A 136 2.74 -16.81 9.93
N ALA A 137 2.77 -15.52 9.60
CA ALA A 137 3.97 -14.71 9.43
C ALA A 137 4.59 -14.34 10.77
N SER A 138 5.92 -14.35 10.82
CA SER A 138 6.70 -13.86 11.96
C SER A 138 8.07 -13.35 11.56
N GLY A 139 8.60 -12.40 12.33
CA GLY A 139 9.88 -11.75 12.07
C GLY A 139 9.86 -10.81 10.86
N LYS A 140 11.04 -10.66 10.24
CA LYS A 140 11.30 -9.66 9.22
C LYS A 140 11.32 -10.22 7.80
N TYR A 141 10.67 -9.51 6.89
CA TYR A 141 10.68 -9.75 5.45
C TYR A 141 11.23 -8.50 4.75
N TYR A 142 12.09 -8.71 3.75
CA TYR A 142 12.82 -7.64 3.07
C TYR A 142 12.41 -7.60 1.61
N PHE A 143 11.99 -6.43 1.15
CA PHE A 143 11.52 -6.17 -0.20
C PHE A 143 12.43 -5.16 -0.88
N ARG A 144 12.64 -5.35 -2.18
CA ARG A 144 13.29 -4.39 -3.07
C ARG A 144 12.54 -4.31 -4.38
N GLY A 145 12.73 -3.20 -5.09
CA GLY A 145 12.02 -2.95 -6.33
C GLY A 145 12.25 -1.55 -6.84
N SER A 146 11.21 -0.94 -7.39
CA SER A 146 11.30 0.32 -8.12
C SER A 146 10.36 1.37 -7.54
N ALA A 147 10.70 2.63 -7.80
CA ALA A 147 9.91 3.79 -7.41
C ALA A 147 9.92 4.85 -8.50
N GLN A 148 8.82 5.58 -8.62
CA GLN A 148 8.75 6.82 -9.39
C GLN A 148 8.16 7.94 -8.54
N VAL A 149 8.75 9.12 -8.65
CA VAL A 149 8.36 10.32 -7.91
C VAL A 149 8.07 11.43 -8.90
N TYR A 150 6.96 12.13 -8.73
CA TYR A 150 6.58 13.28 -9.54
C TYR A 150 6.52 14.49 -8.63
N ALA A 151 7.47 15.41 -8.80
CA ALA A 151 7.71 16.47 -7.83
C ALA A 151 7.86 17.85 -8.50
N SER A 152 7.37 18.88 -7.83
CA SER A 152 7.70 20.28 -8.13
C SER A 152 8.52 20.84 -6.98
N VAL A 153 9.63 21.50 -7.32
CA VAL A 153 10.53 22.15 -6.35
C VAL A 153 10.53 23.65 -6.59
N ASP A 154 10.38 24.44 -5.53
CA ASP A 154 10.34 25.91 -5.54
C ASP A 154 9.30 26.50 -6.52
N GLY A 155 8.17 25.79 -6.71
CA GLY A 155 7.12 26.17 -7.65
C GLY A 155 7.52 26.07 -9.13
N GLY A 156 8.60 25.34 -9.43
CA GLY A 156 9.04 25.05 -10.79
C GLY A 156 8.15 24.02 -11.50
N ASP A 157 8.54 23.68 -12.73
CA ASP A 157 7.88 22.64 -13.51
C ASP A 157 8.00 21.26 -12.82
N LEU A 158 7.05 20.38 -13.13
CA LEU A 158 7.04 19.01 -12.63
C LEU A 158 8.27 18.25 -13.18
N GLN A 159 8.99 17.59 -12.28
CA GLN A 159 10.13 16.73 -12.56
C GLN A 159 9.76 15.28 -12.24
N VAL A 160 10.33 14.34 -13.01
CA VAL A 160 10.13 12.91 -12.80
C VAL A 160 11.41 12.32 -12.20
N GLY A 161 11.30 11.70 -11.04
CA GLY A 161 12.36 10.89 -10.44
C GLY A 161 12.07 9.43 -10.73
N VAL A 162 13.06 8.70 -11.24
CA VAL A 162 13.00 7.25 -11.46
C VAL A 162 14.10 6.62 -10.63
N GLY A 163 13.74 5.65 -9.80
CA GLY A 163 14.71 4.98 -8.95
C GLY A 163 14.16 3.74 -8.28
N ASP A 164 14.64 3.50 -7.06
CA ASP A 164 14.52 2.21 -6.42
C ASP A 164 13.72 2.29 -5.12
N LEU A 165 12.91 1.24 -4.90
CA LEU A 165 12.54 0.82 -3.56
C LEU A 165 13.80 0.17 -2.99
N GLU A 166 14.65 1.00 -2.39
CA GLU A 166 15.92 0.57 -1.86
C GLU A 166 15.66 -0.48 -0.81
N ASN A 167 14.90 -0.20 0.24
CA ASN A 167 14.66 -1.19 1.27
C ASN A 167 13.28 -1.00 1.86
N LEU A 168 12.48 -2.07 1.84
CA LEU A 168 11.27 -2.14 2.65
C LEU A 168 11.35 -3.36 3.56
N VAL A 169 11.24 -3.10 4.86
CA VAL A 169 11.33 -4.12 5.91
C VAL A 169 9.97 -4.22 6.57
N VAL A 170 9.28 -5.32 6.35
CA VAL A 170 8.06 -5.67 7.08
C VAL A 170 8.47 -6.45 8.31
N ASP A 171 8.17 -5.94 9.49
CA ASP A 171 8.37 -6.63 10.76
C ASP A 171 7.00 -6.99 11.35
N PHE A 172 6.63 -8.27 11.22
CA PHE A 172 5.37 -8.79 11.77
C PHE A 172 5.38 -8.88 13.29
N ASP A 173 6.55 -8.95 13.92
CA ASP A 173 6.65 -9.07 15.38
C ASP A 173 6.46 -7.70 16.06
N SER A 174 6.91 -6.62 15.41
CA SER A 174 6.70 -5.25 15.90
C SER A 174 5.53 -4.51 15.26
N GLU A 175 4.85 -5.13 14.28
CA GLU A 175 3.76 -4.53 13.50
C GLU A 175 4.15 -3.20 12.84
N THR A 176 5.33 -3.17 12.21
CA THR A 176 5.86 -1.96 11.55
C THR A 176 6.45 -2.26 10.19
N VAL A 177 6.42 -1.26 9.31
CA VAL A 177 7.15 -1.24 8.05
C VAL A 177 8.16 -0.10 8.05
N THR A 178 9.44 -0.39 7.81
CA THR A 178 10.45 0.63 7.50
C THR A 178 10.62 0.71 5.99
N ILE A 179 10.62 1.92 5.42
CA ILE A 179 10.76 2.14 3.98
C ILE A 179 11.90 3.14 3.69
N ASP A 180 12.66 2.87 2.63
CA ASP A 180 13.67 3.73 2.01
C ASP A 180 13.42 3.74 0.50
N LEU A 181 13.05 4.90 -0.05
CA LEU A 181 12.89 5.15 -1.48
C LEU A 181 13.91 6.19 -1.93
N ARG A 182 14.56 5.95 -3.06
CA ARG A 182 15.54 6.89 -3.62
C ARG A 182 15.37 7.04 -5.11
N THR A 183 15.42 8.28 -5.58
CA THR A 183 15.62 8.58 -7.01
C THR A 183 16.96 9.30 -7.17
N PRO A 184 17.91 8.80 -7.97
CA PRO A 184 19.12 9.55 -8.30
C PRO A 184 18.79 10.68 -9.28
N TYR A 185 19.58 11.76 -9.29
CA TYR A 185 19.57 12.69 -10.41
C TYR A 185 20.40 12.10 -11.56
N ASP A 186 19.71 11.58 -12.57
CA ASP A 186 20.30 10.94 -13.75
C ASP A 186 19.42 11.17 -15.00
N PRO A 187 19.48 12.39 -15.60
CA PRO A 187 18.63 12.73 -16.73
C PRO A 187 18.86 11.86 -17.98
N ASP A 188 20.05 11.28 -18.12
CA ASP A 188 20.38 10.37 -19.24
C ASP A 188 19.57 9.06 -19.16
N ASN A 189 19.07 8.71 -17.97
CA ASN A 189 18.20 7.56 -17.70
C ASN A 189 16.77 7.96 -17.30
N GLY A 190 16.39 9.21 -17.55
CA GLY A 190 15.01 9.70 -17.34
C GLY A 190 14.65 10.07 -15.91
N SER A 191 15.63 10.25 -15.03
CA SER A 191 15.42 10.75 -13.66
C SER A 191 15.93 12.19 -13.53
N ASP A 192 15.02 13.14 -13.53
CA ASP A 192 15.28 14.58 -13.51
C ASP A 192 15.41 15.16 -12.09
N ILE A 193 15.17 14.35 -11.05
CA ILE A 193 15.19 14.82 -9.67
C ILE A 193 15.78 13.79 -8.70
N GLU A 194 16.69 14.27 -7.83
CA GLU A 194 17.16 13.50 -6.68
C GLU A 194 16.16 13.60 -5.53
N THR A 195 15.70 12.45 -5.03
CA THR A 195 14.82 12.39 -3.86
C THR A 195 15.19 11.26 -2.90
N GLU A 196 14.89 11.46 -1.62
CA GLU A 196 15.02 10.45 -0.58
C GLU A 196 13.78 10.51 0.34
N LEU A 197 13.09 9.39 0.48
CA LEU A 197 12.00 9.18 1.44
C LEU A 197 12.40 8.07 2.40
N THR A 198 12.39 8.37 3.69
CA THR A 198 12.55 7.35 4.74
C THR A 198 11.44 7.47 5.76
N ALA A 199 10.86 6.35 6.17
CA ALA A 199 9.81 6.32 7.18
C ALA A 199 9.74 4.98 7.92
N GLU A 200 9.15 5.02 9.10
CA GLU A 200 8.68 3.85 9.85
C GLU A 200 7.18 4.05 10.11
N VAL A 201 6.36 3.13 9.60
CA VAL A 201 4.90 3.25 9.63
C VAL A 201 4.25 2.00 10.23
N PRO A 202 3.06 2.12 10.85
CA PRO A 202 2.30 0.98 11.34
C PRO A 202 1.95 -0.03 10.24
N LEU A 203 1.85 -1.30 10.63
CA LEU A 203 1.40 -2.42 9.81
C LEU A 203 0.13 -3.04 10.42
N ASN A 204 -0.88 -3.27 9.59
CA ASN A 204 -1.96 -4.17 9.91
C ASN A 204 -1.54 -5.60 9.54
N VAL A 205 -1.16 -6.40 10.53
CA VAL A 205 -0.69 -7.78 10.32
C VAL A 205 -1.78 -8.73 9.84
N LEU A 206 -3.06 -8.36 9.89
CA LEU A 206 -4.15 -9.18 9.36
C LEU A 206 -4.41 -8.90 7.88
N THR A 207 -4.28 -7.64 7.44
CA THR A 207 -4.63 -7.24 6.07
C THR A 207 -3.43 -6.96 5.19
N GLY A 208 -2.22 -6.90 5.75
CA GLY A 208 -0.99 -6.55 5.02
C GLY A 208 -0.93 -5.06 4.62
N THR A 209 -1.89 -4.25 5.08
CA THR A 209 -1.90 -2.82 4.83
C THR A 209 -0.92 -2.13 5.76
N PHE A 210 -0.14 -1.19 5.25
CA PHE A 210 0.73 -0.33 6.05
C PHE A 210 0.62 1.12 5.57
N GLY A 211 0.90 2.07 6.46
CA GLY A 211 0.85 3.48 6.09
C GLY A 211 0.85 4.44 7.27
N GLY A 212 1.09 5.70 6.96
CA GLY A 212 1.15 6.81 7.89
C GLY A 212 2.08 7.93 7.40
N ASP A 213 2.52 8.75 8.36
CA ASP A 213 3.37 9.92 8.11
C ASP A 213 4.70 9.56 7.43
N VAL A 214 5.04 10.32 6.40
CA VAL A 214 6.32 10.24 5.70
C VAL A 214 6.94 11.61 5.48
N THR A 215 8.26 11.63 5.26
CA THR A 215 8.99 12.82 4.85
C THR A 215 9.80 12.52 3.60
N LEU A 216 9.60 13.33 2.57
CA LEU A 216 10.40 13.33 1.36
C LEU A 216 11.39 14.50 1.43
N SER A 217 12.60 14.27 0.98
CA SER A 217 13.58 15.32 0.76
C SER A 217 14.05 15.37 -0.69
N SER A 218 14.43 16.56 -1.14
CA SER A 218 15.05 16.78 -2.44
C SER A 218 16.02 17.96 -2.37
N ARG A 219 16.90 18.10 -3.36
CA ARG A 219 17.78 19.27 -3.47
C ARG A 219 17.17 20.32 -4.38
N SER A 220 17.03 21.54 -3.86
CA SER A 220 16.64 22.69 -4.67
C SER A 220 17.74 23.01 -5.69
N ALA A 221 17.37 23.05 -6.97
CA ALA A 221 18.29 23.47 -8.03
C ALA A 221 18.60 24.98 -7.96
N SER A 222 17.70 25.78 -7.36
CA SER A 222 17.82 27.24 -7.29
C SER A 222 18.75 27.69 -6.16
N THR A 223 18.69 27.04 -5.00
CA THR A 223 19.47 27.38 -3.81
C THR A 223 20.61 26.40 -3.53
N GLY A 224 20.52 25.17 -4.02
CA GLY A 224 21.42 24.06 -3.67
C GLY A 224 21.14 23.45 -2.30
N GLU A 225 20.18 23.98 -1.54
CA GLU A 225 19.82 23.49 -0.20
C GLU A 225 18.85 22.29 -0.29
N THR A 226 18.84 21.47 0.77
CA THR A 226 17.84 20.40 0.91
C THR A 226 16.52 21.01 1.34
N THR A 227 15.46 20.70 0.59
CA THR A 227 14.07 20.97 0.95
C THR A 227 13.39 19.68 1.39
N THR A 228 12.39 19.80 2.25
CA THR A 228 11.62 18.66 2.77
C THR A 228 10.13 18.94 2.68
N ALA A 229 9.36 17.89 2.44
CA ALA A 229 7.90 17.90 2.50
C ALA A 229 7.42 16.72 3.31
N SER A 230 6.29 16.90 4.00
CA SER A 230 5.66 15.84 4.80
C SER A 230 4.30 15.49 4.23
N GLY A 231 3.83 14.30 4.53
CA GLY A 231 2.51 13.85 4.12
C GLY A 231 2.32 12.38 4.45
N GLU A 232 1.54 11.69 3.63
CA GLU A 232 1.03 10.36 3.93
C GLU A 232 1.52 9.34 2.90
N LEU A 233 1.74 8.12 3.36
CA LEU A 233 2.01 6.96 2.51
C LEU A 233 1.04 5.83 2.86
N ARG A 234 0.58 5.12 1.83
CA ARG A 234 -0.16 3.88 1.99
C ARG A 234 0.39 2.82 1.06
N GLY A 235 0.63 1.63 1.59
CA GLY A 235 0.98 0.46 0.81
C GLY A 235 0.32 -0.80 1.33
N ASN A 236 0.45 -1.86 0.54
CA ASN A 236 -0.03 -3.18 0.87
C ASN A 236 1.05 -4.21 0.51
N ILE A 237 1.02 -5.35 1.19
CA ILE A 237 1.73 -6.57 0.79
C ILE A 237 0.71 -7.61 0.31
N ASN A 238 1.10 -8.49 -0.62
CA ASN A 238 0.41 -9.78 -0.79
C ASN A 238 1.23 -10.89 -0.14
N GLY A 239 0.56 -12.02 0.07
CA GLY A 239 1.14 -13.23 0.60
C GLY A 239 0.03 -14.18 1.01
N ASP A 240 0.29 -15.46 0.83
CA ASP A 240 -0.53 -16.57 1.33
C ASP A 240 0.33 -17.45 2.26
N GLU A 241 -0.25 -18.53 2.79
CA GLU A 241 0.48 -19.45 3.68
C GLU A 241 1.81 -19.94 3.07
N ASP A 242 1.81 -20.28 1.78
CA ASP A 242 3.02 -20.70 1.07
C ASP A 242 4.04 -19.56 1.05
N GLY A 243 3.63 -18.35 0.67
CA GLY A 243 4.47 -17.16 0.59
C GLY A 243 5.04 -16.66 1.91
N LEU A 244 4.28 -16.86 2.99
CA LEU A 244 4.69 -16.52 4.34
C LEU A 244 5.63 -17.56 4.93
N SER A 245 5.65 -18.78 4.37
CA SER A 245 6.73 -19.72 4.65
C SER A 245 8.03 -19.15 4.06
N ARG A 246 9.07 -18.95 4.88
CA ARG A 246 10.37 -18.34 4.48
C ARG A 246 11.13 -19.07 3.36
N LEU A 247 10.54 -20.11 2.76
CA LEU A 247 11.11 -20.95 1.71
C LEU A 247 10.47 -20.70 0.34
N VAL A 248 9.40 -19.91 0.26
CA VAL A 248 8.73 -19.54 -0.99
C VAL A 248 8.64 -18.01 -1.05
N GLU A 249 9.67 -17.39 -1.61
CA GLU A 249 9.82 -15.93 -1.71
C GLU A 249 8.91 -15.37 -2.83
N ASN A 250 7.59 -15.40 -2.63
CA ASN A 250 6.57 -14.99 -3.62
C ASN A 250 5.83 -13.69 -3.24
N MET A 251 6.17 -13.07 -2.11
CA MET A 251 5.50 -11.86 -1.63
C MET A 251 5.91 -10.66 -2.49
N THR A 252 4.94 -9.77 -2.69
CA THR A 252 5.10 -8.51 -3.41
C THR A 252 4.45 -7.38 -2.63
N THR A 253 4.86 -6.16 -2.93
CA THR A 253 4.35 -4.97 -2.27
C THR A 253 4.22 -3.84 -3.26
N SER A 254 3.23 -2.99 -3.04
CA SER A 254 3.03 -1.77 -3.78
C SER A 254 2.42 -0.71 -2.88
N GLY A 255 2.66 0.55 -3.21
CA GLY A 255 2.08 1.66 -2.48
C GLY A 255 2.32 3.00 -3.15
N ILE A 256 1.67 4.01 -2.59
CA ILE A 256 1.71 5.39 -3.05
C ILE A 256 1.89 6.34 -1.88
N PHE A 257 2.40 7.53 -2.17
CA PHE A 257 2.50 8.59 -1.19
C PHE A 257 2.19 9.95 -1.80
N SER A 258 1.81 10.89 -0.95
CA SER A 258 1.64 12.30 -1.28
C SER A 258 2.26 13.14 -0.18
N VAL A 259 3.10 14.10 -0.55
CA VAL A 259 3.74 15.04 0.36
C VAL A 259 3.60 16.46 -0.16
N SER A 260 3.47 17.40 0.77
CA SER A 260 3.41 18.82 0.48
C SER A 260 4.19 19.63 1.50
N GLY A 261 4.75 20.74 1.05
CA GLY A 261 5.59 21.64 1.84
C GLY A 261 5.76 22.97 1.13
N ASP A 262 6.47 23.91 1.76
CA ASP A 262 6.59 25.28 1.23
C ASP A 262 7.31 25.34 -0.14
N SER A 263 8.28 24.44 -0.35
CA SER A 263 9.17 24.42 -1.52
C SER A 263 9.17 23.08 -2.25
N LEU A 264 8.39 22.10 -1.80
CA LEU A 264 8.36 20.76 -2.38
C LEU A 264 6.95 20.20 -2.30
N ASP A 265 6.37 19.88 -3.44
CA ASP A 265 5.15 19.09 -3.56
C ASP A 265 5.46 17.86 -4.38
N ALA A 266 5.05 16.68 -3.92
CA ALA A 266 5.28 15.46 -4.66
C ALA A 266 4.21 14.39 -4.41
N THR A 267 3.99 13.57 -5.44
CA THR A 267 3.32 12.29 -5.33
C THR A 267 4.23 11.22 -5.88
N GLY A 268 4.21 10.03 -5.31
CA GLY A 268 5.02 8.93 -5.80
C GLY A 268 4.34 7.58 -5.66
N ILE A 269 4.91 6.61 -6.34
CA ILE A 269 4.45 5.23 -6.39
C ILE A 269 5.66 4.31 -6.34
N PHE A 270 5.54 3.20 -5.63
CA PHE A 270 6.59 2.20 -5.49
C PHE A 270 5.99 0.79 -5.55
N TRP A 271 6.82 -0.16 -5.96
CA TRP A 271 6.47 -1.57 -6.02
C TRP A 271 7.71 -2.44 -5.93
N GLY A 272 7.55 -3.68 -5.49
CA GLY A 272 8.68 -4.61 -5.37
C GLY A 272 8.26 -6.01 -4.97
N SER A 273 9.26 -6.87 -4.82
CA SER A 273 9.10 -8.23 -4.32
C SER A 273 10.04 -8.49 -3.16
N GLN A 274 9.70 -9.51 -2.37
CA GLN A 274 10.60 -10.06 -1.39
C GLN A 274 11.91 -10.49 -2.06
N LEU A 275 13.04 -10.21 -1.40
CA LEU A 275 14.35 -10.63 -1.87
C LEU A 275 14.45 -12.15 -1.89
N ASN A 276 15.03 -12.69 -2.98
CA ASN A 276 15.51 -14.06 -2.99
C ASN A 276 16.82 -14.15 -2.21
N TYR A 277 16.89 -14.94 -1.15
CA TYR A 277 18.17 -15.20 -0.46
C TYR A 277 19.11 -16.15 -1.24
N ASP A 278 18.71 -16.60 -2.43
CA ASP A 278 19.45 -17.56 -3.28
C ASP A 278 20.07 -16.98 -4.58
N ASP A 279 20.09 -15.65 -4.81
CA ASP A 279 20.83 -15.00 -5.93
C ASP A 279 21.96 -14.04 -5.48
#